data_AF-A0A2D9WM50-F1
#
_entry.id   AF-A0A2D9WM50-F1
#
_cell.length_a   1.000
_cell.length_b   1.000
_cell.length_c   1.000
_cell.angle_alpha   90.00
_cell.angle_beta   90.00
_cell.angle_gamma   90.00
#
_symmetry.space_group_name_H-M   'P 1'
#
loop_
_entity.id
_entity.type
_entity.pdbx_description
1 polymer ?
#
loop_
_entity_poly.entity_id
_entity_poly.type
_entity_poly.pdbx_seq_one_letter_code
_entity_poly.pdbx_strand_id
1 'polypeptide(L)' 'MSFLSKLFGHADQGYTIVDKRPGILQCCAAETLMPRWRGPEVMDDDQNALGFVCHKCGREFGHDSVRDRRVIAS' A
#
# COMPACT_ATOMS: atom_id res chain seq x y z
N MET A 1 7.70 15.47 36.49
CA MET A 1 8.42 14.55 35.57
C MET A 1 8.26 13.13 36.09
N SER A 2 7.49 12.28 35.40
CA SER A 2 7.12 10.93 35.85
C SER A 2 8.22 9.90 35.58
N PHE A 3 8.48 9.00 36.54
CA PHE A 3 9.49 7.93 36.48
C PHE A 3 9.29 6.98 35.29
N LEU A 4 8.03 6.81 34.86
CA LEU A 4 7.65 5.93 33.75
C LEU A 4 8.25 6.37 32.41
N SER A 5 8.38 7.67 32.17
CA SER A 5 8.93 8.21 30.92
C SER A 5 10.44 7.96 30.75
N LYS A 6 11.16 7.66 31.84
CA LYS A 6 12.59 7.33 31.84
C LYS A 6 12.87 5.86 31.52
N LEU A 7 11.93 4.96 31.84
CA LEU A 7 12.07 3.52 31.63
C LEU A 7 11.70 3.10 30.21
N PHE A 8 10.66 3.72 29.63
CA PHE A 8 10.10 3.28 28.36
C PHE A 8 10.50 4.14 27.15
N GLY A 9 11.33 5.17 27.35
CA GLY A 9 11.57 6.18 26.32
C GLY A 9 10.32 7.01 26.02
N HIS A 10 10.50 8.14 25.34
CA HIS A 10 9.35 8.81 24.73
C HIS A 10 8.94 8.02 23.49
N ALA A 11 7.65 7.77 23.33
CA ALA A 11 7.13 7.20 22.09
C ALA A 11 7.45 8.19 20.97
N ASP A 12 8.37 7.81 20.08
CA ASP A 12 8.56 8.52 18.82
C ASP A 12 7.24 8.42 18.06
N GLN A 13 6.50 9.54 18.02
CA GLN A 13 5.37 9.72 17.12
C GLN A 13 5.92 9.89 15.70
N GLY A 14 6.57 8.86 15.17
CA GLY A 14 7.16 8.84 13.83
C GLY A 14 6.16 8.64 12.71
N TYR A 15 4.86 8.57 13.00
CA TYR A 15 3.83 8.37 11.97
C TYR A 15 3.35 9.73 11.48
N THR A 16 3.79 10.13 10.28
CA THR A 16 3.23 11.29 9.60
C THR A 16 1.86 10.91 9.04
N ILE A 17 0.80 11.56 9.52
CA ILE A 17 -0.54 11.39 8.96
C ILE A 17 -0.54 12.02 7.56
N VAL A 18 -0.82 11.22 6.54
CA VAL A 18 -0.97 11.72 5.17
C VAL A 18 -2.38 12.27 5.02
N ASP A 19 -2.55 13.58 5.25
CA ASP A 19 -3.85 14.27 5.30
C ASP A 19 -4.64 14.23 3.98
N LYS A 20 -3.97 14.09 2.84
CA LYS A 20 -4.62 13.94 1.52
C LYS A 20 -3.88 12.92 0.67
N ARG A 21 -4.48 11.74 0.51
CA ARG A 21 -4.08 10.82 -0.55
C ARG A 21 -4.51 11.43 -1.89
N PRO A 22 -3.61 11.58 -2.87
CA PRO A 22 -4.01 12.05 -4.21
C PRO A 22 -5.12 11.14 -4.75
N GLY A 23 -6.04 11.74 -5.53
CA GLY A 23 -7.11 10.99 -6.17
C GLY A 23 -6.54 9.80 -6.95
N ILE A 24 -7.25 8.67 -6.93
CA ILE A 24 -6.82 7.39 -7.55
C ILE A 24 -6.32 7.63 -8.98
N LEU A 25 -7.05 8.44 -9.74
CA LEU A 25 -6.76 8.77 -11.13
C LEU A 25 -5.45 9.54 -11.34
N GLN A 26 -5.03 10.38 -10.38
CA GLN A 26 -3.83 11.20 -10.55
C GLN A 26 -2.54 10.41 -10.29
N CYS A 27 -2.59 9.42 -9.40
CA CYS A 27 -1.40 8.68 -9.00
C CYS A 27 -1.34 7.26 -9.57
N CYS A 28 -2.46 6.54 -9.65
CA CYS A 28 -2.44 5.11 -9.92
C CYS A 28 -2.85 4.74 -11.36
N ALA A 29 -3.49 5.66 -12.10
CA ALA A 29 -3.98 5.35 -13.45
C ALA A 29 -2.86 5.18 -14.49
N ALA A 30 -1.74 5.90 -14.32
CA ALA A 30 -0.58 5.83 -15.21
C ALA A 30 0.49 4.82 -14.73
N GLU A 31 0.34 4.27 -13.54
CA GLU A 31 1.37 3.44 -12.91
C GLU A 31 1.09 1.96 -13.09
N THR A 32 2.16 1.18 -13.21
CA THR A 32 2.05 -0.28 -13.15
C THR A 32 1.96 -0.68 -11.68
N LEU A 33 0.86 -1.33 -11.32
CA LEU A 33 0.65 -1.81 -9.96
C LEU A 33 1.48 -3.08 -9.72
N MET A 34 2.01 -3.22 -8.51
CA MET A 34 2.77 -4.40 -8.11
C MET A 34 1.83 -5.44 -7.50
N PRO A 35 1.92 -6.71 -7.88
CA PRO A 35 1.14 -7.78 -7.25
C PRO A 35 1.59 -7.95 -5.79
N ARG A 36 0.62 -8.19 -4.92
CA ARG A 36 0.83 -8.44 -3.49
C ARG A 36 0.67 -9.93 -3.23
N TRP A 37 1.74 -10.58 -2.80
CA TRP A 37 1.77 -12.02 -2.60
C TRP A 37 1.56 -12.41 -1.14
N ARG A 38 1.03 -13.62 -0.90
CA ARG A 38 1.03 -14.22 0.45
C ARG A 38 2.44 -14.65 0.88
N GLY A 39 3.23 -15.12 -0.08
CA GLY A 39 4.56 -15.66 0.13
C GLY A 39 5.26 -15.94 -1.21
N PRO A 40 6.53 -16.34 -1.17
CA PRO A 40 7.34 -16.61 -2.36
C PRO A 40 6.80 -17.73 -3.24
N GLU A 41 6.10 -18.71 -2.66
CA GLU A 41 5.58 -19.90 -3.33
C GLU A 41 4.48 -19.64 -4.37
N VAL A 42 3.89 -18.45 -4.37
CA VAL A 42 2.82 -18.05 -5.30
C VAL A 42 3.24 -16.95 -6.28
N MET A 43 4.50 -16.50 -6.25
CA MET A 43 4.96 -15.33 -7.01
C MET A 43 5.07 -15.55 -8.53
N ASP A 44 4.96 -16.79 -9.01
CA ASP A 44 5.15 -17.14 -10.42
C ASP A 44 3.97 -16.73 -11.33
N ASP A 45 2.76 -16.57 -10.77
CA ASP A 45 1.56 -16.22 -11.54
C ASP A 45 0.70 -15.18 -10.81
N ASP A 46 0.57 -13.99 -11.42
CA ASP A 46 -0.14 -12.83 -10.88
C ASP A 46 -1.59 -13.11 -10.50
N GLN A 47 -2.21 -14.14 -11.08
CA GLN A 47 -3.54 -14.57 -10.69
C GLN A 47 -3.60 -15.04 -9.23
N ASN A 48 -2.49 -15.52 -8.67
CA ASN A 48 -2.39 -15.95 -7.28
C ASN A 48 -2.09 -14.80 -6.31
N ALA A 49 -1.96 -13.56 -6.81
CA ALA A 49 -1.80 -12.40 -5.96
C ALA A 49 -3.04 -12.21 -5.08
N LEU A 50 -2.86 -11.62 -3.90
CA LEU A 50 -3.96 -11.16 -3.04
C LEU A 50 -4.67 -9.93 -3.62
N GLY A 51 -3.98 -9.22 -4.50
CA GLY A 51 -4.39 -7.93 -5.05
C GLY A 51 -3.15 -7.19 -5.54
N PHE A 52 -3.29 -5.89 -5.78
CA PHE A 52 -2.24 -5.06 -6.34
C PHE A 52 -2.03 -3.80 -5.53
N VAL A 53 -0.81 -3.26 -5.54
CA VAL A 53 -0.46 -2.05 -4.80
C VAL A 53 0.25 -1.04 -5.70
N CYS A 54 -0.10 0.24 -5.55
CA CYS A 54 0.66 1.32 -6.18
C CYS A 54 1.91 1.63 -5.35
N HIS A 55 3.10 1.46 -5.94
CA HIS A 55 4.37 1.72 -5.25
C HIS A 55 4.55 3.20 -4.84
N LYS A 56 3.89 4.15 -5.54
CA LYS A 56 4.03 5.59 -5.26
C LYS A 56 3.22 6.05 -4.07
N CYS A 57 1.95 5.64 -3.97
CA CYS A 57 1.04 6.11 -2.92
C CYS A 57 0.65 5.03 -1.90
N GLY A 58 1.11 3.79 -2.09
CA GLY A 58 0.80 2.65 -1.21
C GLY A 58 -0.67 2.22 -1.23
N ARG A 59 -1.46 2.66 -2.22
CA ARG A 59 -2.87 2.29 -2.31
C ARG A 59 -3.02 0.86 -2.82
N GLU A 60 -3.88 0.11 -2.17
CA GLU A 60 -4.21 -1.27 -2.50
C GLU A 60 -5.47 -1.35 -3.37
N PHE A 61 -5.49 -2.33 -4.27
CA PHE A 61 -6.56 -2.60 -5.21
C PHE A 61 -6.85 -4.10 -5.24
N GLY A 62 -8.14 -4.45 -5.32
CA GLY A 62 -8.58 -5.81 -5.59
C GLY A 62 -8.39 -6.19 -7.06
N HIS A 63 -8.56 -7.47 -7.37
CA HIS A 63 -8.51 -8.00 -8.73
C HIS A 63 -9.63 -7.46 -9.64
N ASP A 64 -10.77 -7.14 -9.06
CA ASP A 64 -11.93 -6.54 -9.76
C ASP A 64 -11.62 -5.13 -10.31
N SER A 65 -10.71 -4.43 -9.66
CA SER A 65 -10.35 -3.04 -9.97
C SER A 65 -9.11 -2.92 -10.85
N VAL A 66 -8.50 -4.05 -11.25
CA VAL A 66 -7.20 -4.09 -11.95
C VAL A 66 -7.24 -5.02 -13.15
N ARG A 67 -6.81 -4.53 -14.30
CA ARG A 67 -6.58 -5.33 -15.50
C ARG A 67 -5.19 -5.06 -16.03
N ASP A 68 -4.44 -6.12 -16.34
CA ASP A 68 -3.06 -6.03 -16.85
C ASP A 68 -2.16 -5.13 -15.97
N ARG A 69 -2.29 -5.26 -14.64
CA ARG A 69 -1.60 -4.44 -13.61
C ARG A 69 -1.91 -2.94 -13.68
N ARG A 70 -3.04 -2.54 -14.26
CA ARG A 70 -3.50 -1.15 -14.30
C ARG A 70 -4.90 -1.01 -13.70
N VAL A 71 -5.14 0.13 -13.05
CA VAL A 71 -6.47 0.43 -12.49
C VAL A 71 -7.47 0.55 -13.64
N ILE A 72 -8.58 -0.18 -13.54
CA ILE A 72 -9.75 0.03 -14.38
C ILE A 72 -10.47 1.23 -13.78
N ALA A 73 -10.37 2.39 -14.43
CA ALA A 73 -11.16 3.55 -14.03
C ALA A 73 -12.64 3.21 -14.28
N SER A 74 -13.38 2.94 -13.20
CA SER A 74 -14.84 2.87 -13.18
C SER A 74 -15.44 4.26 -13.33
#